data_AF-A0A8H9KTH6-F1
#
_entry.id   AF-A0A8H9KTH6-F1
#
_cell.length_a   1.000
_cell.length_b   1.000
_cell.length_c   1.000
_cell.angle_alpha   90.00
_cell.angle_beta   90.00
_cell.angle_gamma   90.00
#
_symmetry.space_group_name_H-M   'P 1'
#
loop_
_entity.id
_entity.type
_entity.pdbx_description
1 polymer ?
#
loop_
_entity_poly.entity_id
_entity_poly.type
_entity_poly.pdbx_seq_one_letter_code
_entity_poly.pdbx_strand_id
1 'polypeptide(L)'
;MTEIEGEGGGADPEIRGVGELLDALAGSHASGHRWFRGQADSNWGLLPGVARNSGHLAEEVTMIKQFMRDAVNRTSVRPSGGWEWLALAQHFGLPTRLLDWSEHPLVGLFFACETSSGGAADGRLFELVPETLNTTNYPAGPSLLVLGHDNHLDAYLPEAPPGPRNGPLAVTSMRYFDRVSAQVGTFTICQAGEDLARDKAVTSWVVPSAAKAGILAELADLNITASSVYPDLAHLAEHIKETFRK
;
A
#
# COMPACT_ATOMS: atom_id res chain seq x y z
N MET A 1 -36.05 8.09 -20.68
CA MET A 1 -34.99 7.59 -21.57
C MET A 1 -34.14 8.80 -21.90
N THR A 2 -33.13 9.02 -21.09
CA THR A 2 -32.17 10.10 -21.25
C THR A 2 -30.84 9.46 -20.91
N GLU A 3 -30.07 9.24 -21.97
CA GLU A 3 -28.71 8.73 -21.96
C GLU A 3 -27.84 9.70 -21.15
N ILE A 4 -27.05 9.15 -20.23
CA ILE A 4 -25.89 9.84 -19.70
C ILE A 4 -24.72 9.23 -20.45
N GLU A 5 -24.33 9.90 -21.53
CA GLU A 5 -23.09 9.67 -22.23
C GLU A 5 -21.93 9.93 -21.25
N GLY A 6 -21.11 8.92 -21.01
CA GLY A 6 -19.87 9.07 -20.26
C GLY A 6 -18.82 9.73 -21.14
N GLU A 7 -18.67 11.04 -21.01
CA GLU A 7 -17.48 11.77 -21.45
C GLU A 7 -16.25 11.36 -20.61
N GLY A 8 -15.10 11.15 -21.26
CA GLY A 8 -13.81 11.12 -20.56
C GLY A 8 -12.72 10.18 -21.09
N GLY A 9 -12.56 10.03 -22.41
CA GLY A 9 -11.39 9.37 -23.02
C GLY A 9 -10.10 10.21 -22.97
N GLY A 10 -9.73 10.72 -21.80
CA GLY A 10 -8.44 11.36 -21.56
C GLY A 10 -7.39 10.30 -21.18
N ALA A 11 -6.15 10.44 -21.65
CA ALA A 11 -5.05 9.64 -21.13
C ALA A 11 -4.86 9.94 -19.63
N ASP A 12 -4.58 8.90 -18.84
CA ASP A 12 -4.24 9.06 -17.42
C ASP A 12 -3.10 10.09 -17.27
N PRO A 13 -3.16 10.99 -16.27
CA PRO A 13 -2.11 11.99 -16.09
C PRO A 13 -0.77 11.32 -15.78
N GLU A 14 0.33 11.92 -16.22
CA GLU A 14 1.66 11.35 -16.07
C GLU A 14 2.52 12.16 -15.09
N ILE A 15 3.45 11.47 -14.42
CA ILE A 15 4.52 12.06 -13.60
C ILE A 15 5.87 11.57 -14.13
N ARG A 16 6.73 12.51 -14.55
CA ARG A 16 8.06 12.24 -15.11
C ARG A 16 9.23 12.66 -14.21
N GLY A 17 8.93 13.27 -13.05
CA GLY A 17 9.95 13.79 -12.12
C GLY A 17 9.36 14.08 -10.75
N VAL A 18 10.24 14.25 -9.75
CA VAL A 18 9.85 14.67 -8.40
C VAL A 18 9.19 16.06 -8.43
N GLY A 19 9.73 16.99 -9.22
CA GLY A 19 9.15 18.33 -9.38
C GLY A 19 7.71 18.30 -9.90
N GLU A 20 7.45 17.51 -10.95
CA GLU A 20 6.10 17.35 -11.51
C GLU A 20 5.12 16.76 -10.48
N LEU A 21 5.58 15.81 -9.64
CA LEU A 21 4.74 15.29 -8.56
C LEU A 21 4.40 16.38 -7.54
N LEU A 22 5.39 17.17 -7.12
CA LEU A 22 5.15 18.24 -6.15
C LEU A 22 4.19 19.30 -6.72
N ASP A 23 4.32 19.65 -8.00
CA ASP A 23 3.40 20.58 -8.68
C ASP A 23 1.97 20.00 -8.77
N ALA A 24 1.83 18.71 -9.07
CA ALA A 24 0.54 18.03 -9.09
C ALA A 24 -0.13 18.01 -7.71
N LEU A 25 0.66 17.90 -6.63
CA LEU A 25 0.18 17.92 -5.26
C LEU A 25 -0.06 19.35 -4.74
N ALA A 26 0.58 20.37 -5.32
CA ALA A 26 0.47 21.76 -4.88
C ALA A 26 -0.97 22.28 -4.89
N GLY A 27 -1.75 21.92 -5.91
CA GLY A 27 -3.18 22.25 -6.02
C GLY A 27 -4.10 21.44 -5.10
N SER A 28 -3.56 20.40 -4.45
CA SER A 28 -4.29 19.36 -3.73
C SER A 28 -4.13 19.45 -2.21
N HIS A 29 -3.24 20.32 -1.71
CA HIS A 29 -3.01 20.62 -0.28
C HIS A 29 -4.25 21.13 0.50
N ALA A 30 -5.43 21.18 -0.12
CA ALA A 30 -6.69 21.49 0.52
C ALA A 30 -7.24 20.27 1.30
N SER A 31 -7.10 20.34 2.63
CA SER A 31 -7.76 19.56 3.71
C SER A 31 -7.72 18.03 3.65
N GLY A 32 -7.25 17.41 4.74
CA GLY A 32 -7.30 15.95 4.97
C GLY A 32 -5.95 15.26 4.79
N HIS A 33 -5.87 13.99 5.22
CA HIS A 33 -4.67 13.17 5.04
C HIS A 33 -4.56 12.71 3.59
N ARG A 34 -3.33 12.42 3.15
CA ARG A 34 -3.04 11.87 1.81
C ARG A 34 -2.08 10.73 1.93
N TRP A 35 -2.47 9.59 1.38
CA TRP A 35 -1.66 8.39 1.38
C TRP A 35 -1.31 7.99 -0.03
N PHE A 36 -0.12 7.42 -0.21
CA PHE A 36 0.48 7.17 -1.49
C PHE A 36 0.93 5.73 -1.60
N ARG A 37 0.73 5.13 -2.77
CA ARG A 37 1.23 3.79 -3.08
C ARG A 37 1.75 3.75 -4.50
N GLY A 38 2.97 3.27 -4.67
CA GLY A 38 3.53 2.98 -5.98
C GLY A 38 3.36 1.52 -6.37
N GLN A 39 3.20 1.29 -7.67
CA GLN A 39 3.31 -0.02 -8.30
C GLN A 39 4.23 0.07 -9.51
N ALA A 40 5.14 -0.88 -9.62
CA ALA A 40 6.15 -0.90 -10.67
C ALA A 40 5.57 -1.18 -12.07
N ASP A 41 4.35 -1.70 -12.18
CA ASP A 41 3.65 -1.97 -13.42
C ASP A 41 2.25 -1.34 -13.35
N SER A 42 1.94 -0.49 -14.32
CA SER A 42 0.70 0.29 -14.38
C SER A 42 -0.54 -0.55 -14.70
N ASN A 43 -0.36 -1.81 -15.12
CA ASN A 43 -1.43 -2.75 -15.41
C ASN A 43 -1.85 -3.59 -14.20
N TRP A 44 -1.11 -3.49 -13.09
CA TRP A 44 -1.47 -4.21 -11.87
C TRP A 44 -2.70 -3.58 -11.20
N GLY A 45 -3.61 -4.43 -10.71
CA GLY A 45 -4.73 -4.00 -9.90
C GLY A 45 -4.28 -3.49 -8.52
N LEU A 46 -5.05 -2.57 -7.94
CA LEU A 46 -4.83 -2.06 -6.58
C LEU A 46 -5.47 -3.00 -5.55
N LEU A 47 -4.93 -4.22 -5.53
CA LEU A 47 -5.43 -5.35 -4.77
C LEU A 47 -4.50 -5.72 -3.61
N PRO A 48 -5.05 -6.07 -2.42
CA PRO A 48 -4.26 -6.65 -1.33
C PRO A 48 -3.66 -8.00 -1.75
N GLY A 49 -2.59 -8.43 -1.08
CA GLY A 49 -1.86 -9.66 -1.46
C GLY A 49 -2.76 -10.90 -1.51
N VAL A 50 -3.72 -10.99 -0.58
CA VAL A 50 -4.68 -12.11 -0.49
C VAL A 50 -5.62 -12.21 -1.71
N ALA A 51 -5.85 -11.11 -2.43
CA ALA A 51 -6.76 -11.07 -3.58
C ALA A 51 -6.06 -11.31 -4.92
N ARG A 52 -4.72 -11.37 -4.94
CA ARG A 52 -3.94 -11.51 -6.19
C ARG A 52 -3.90 -12.93 -6.74
N ASN A 53 -4.17 -13.94 -5.90
CA ASN A 53 -4.16 -15.34 -6.31
C ASN A 53 -5.49 -16.01 -5.93
N SER A 54 -6.01 -16.80 -6.87
CA SER A 54 -7.22 -17.61 -6.66
C SER A 54 -6.98 -18.65 -5.55
N GLY A 55 -7.60 -18.44 -4.39
CA GLY A 55 -7.57 -19.37 -3.26
C GLY A 55 -6.98 -18.76 -1.99
N HIS A 56 -6.10 -17.75 -2.10
CA HIS A 56 -5.51 -17.10 -0.92
C HIS A 56 -6.57 -16.50 0.01
N LEU A 57 -7.65 -15.90 -0.53
CA LEU A 57 -8.73 -15.34 0.29
C LEU A 57 -9.48 -16.41 1.09
N ALA A 58 -9.70 -17.59 0.51
CA ALA A 58 -10.34 -18.70 1.21
C ALA A 58 -9.41 -19.32 2.28
N GLU A 59 -8.11 -19.35 2.01
CA GLU A 59 -7.10 -19.97 2.86
C GLU A 59 -6.40 -18.98 3.82
N GLU A 60 -6.80 -17.71 3.85
CA GLU A 60 -6.09 -16.67 4.62
C GLU A 60 -5.97 -17.04 6.10
N VAL A 61 -7.04 -17.55 6.70
CA VAL A 61 -7.06 -18.04 8.09
C VAL A 61 -6.07 -19.19 8.28
N THR A 62 -6.04 -20.15 7.35
CA THR A 62 -5.13 -21.30 7.38
C THR A 62 -3.67 -20.84 7.31
N MET A 63 -3.36 -19.96 6.35
CA MET A 63 -2.03 -19.39 6.15
C MET A 63 -1.55 -18.63 7.38
N ILE A 64 -2.39 -17.78 7.97
CA ILE A 64 -2.04 -17.02 9.18
C ILE A 64 -1.82 -17.94 10.36
N LYS A 65 -2.69 -18.94 10.61
CA LYS A 65 -2.50 -19.89 11.71
C LYS A 65 -1.22 -20.69 11.57
N GLN A 66 -0.87 -21.10 10.36
CA GLN A 66 0.41 -21.74 10.09
C GLN A 66 1.59 -20.80 10.35
N PHE A 67 1.50 -19.55 9.88
CA PHE A 67 2.51 -18.53 10.16
C PHE A 67 2.69 -18.30 11.66
N MET A 68 1.61 -18.16 12.44
CA MET A 68 1.64 -17.99 13.89
C MET A 68 2.40 -19.13 14.59
N ARG A 69 2.05 -20.38 14.24
CA ARG A 69 2.68 -21.59 14.79
C ARG A 69 4.19 -21.62 14.53
N ASP A 70 4.59 -21.26 13.32
CA ASP A 70 5.97 -21.46 12.87
C ASP A 70 6.86 -20.22 13.16
N ALA A 71 6.28 -19.03 13.30
CA ALA A 71 7.00 -17.77 13.52
C ALA A 71 7.31 -17.46 14.99
N VAL A 72 6.60 -18.04 15.97
CA VAL A 72 6.71 -17.67 17.40
C VAL A 72 8.14 -17.70 17.97
N ASN A 73 8.97 -18.63 17.48
CA ASN A 73 10.38 -18.77 17.89
C ASN A 73 11.38 -18.14 16.90
N ARG A 74 10.89 -17.46 15.87
CA ARG A 74 11.69 -16.88 14.78
C ARG A 74 11.64 -15.36 14.72
N THR A 75 10.82 -14.73 15.56
CA THR A 75 10.73 -13.28 15.69
C THR A 75 11.07 -12.84 17.11
N SER A 76 11.61 -11.63 17.27
CA SER A 76 11.76 -10.95 18.57
C SER A 76 10.46 -10.27 19.00
N VAL A 77 9.58 -9.94 18.05
CA VAL A 77 8.26 -9.37 18.32
C VAL A 77 7.37 -10.44 18.96
N ARG A 78 6.54 -10.05 19.93
CA ARG A 78 5.59 -10.93 20.61
C ARG A 78 4.18 -10.40 20.38
N PRO A 79 3.52 -10.80 19.27
CA PRO A 79 2.18 -10.33 18.98
C PRO A 79 1.19 -10.74 20.07
N SER A 80 0.39 -9.80 20.55
CA SER A 80 -0.58 -9.97 21.63
C SER A 80 -2.00 -10.29 21.13
N GLY A 81 -2.29 -10.06 19.84
CA GLY A 81 -3.62 -10.26 19.26
C GLY A 81 -3.62 -10.45 17.74
N GLY A 82 -4.80 -10.68 17.17
CA GLY A 82 -4.98 -11.01 15.75
C GLY A 82 -4.44 -9.94 14.79
N TRP A 83 -4.62 -8.66 15.12
CA TRP A 83 -4.10 -7.55 14.31
C TRP A 83 -2.57 -7.50 14.27
N GLU A 84 -1.92 -7.73 15.40
CA GLU A 84 -0.46 -7.77 15.47
C GLU A 84 0.09 -8.96 14.69
N TRP A 85 -0.59 -10.12 14.73
CA TRP A 85 -0.24 -11.27 13.91
C TRP A 85 -0.45 -11.02 12.41
N LEU A 86 -1.55 -10.38 12.03
CA LEU A 86 -1.83 -10.02 10.64
C LEU A 86 -0.79 -9.03 10.10
N ALA A 87 -0.46 -8.00 10.87
CA ALA A 87 0.57 -7.01 10.53
C ALA A 87 1.97 -7.66 10.44
N LEU A 88 2.31 -8.57 11.35
CA LEU A 88 3.57 -9.33 11.30
C LEU A 88 3.62 -10.22 10.05
N ALA A 89 2.53 -10.90 9.72
CA ALA A 89 2.43 -11.74 8.53
C ALA A 89 2.61 -10.93 7.24
N GLN A 90 1.92 -9.79 7.14
CA GLN A 90 2.10 -8.81 6.06
C GLN A 90 3.56 -8.32 6.01
N HIS A 91 4.17 -8.05 7.16
CA HIS A 91 5.56 -7.61 7.25
C HIS A 91 6.55 -8.65 6.67
N PHE A 92 6.28 -9.94 6.82
CA PHE A 92 7.12 -10.99 6.23
C PHE A 92 6.65 -11.47 4.85
N GLY A 93 5.71 -10.75 4.21
CA GLY A 93 5.29 -11.00 2.84
C GLY A 93 4.24 -12.11 2.68
N LEU A 94 3.61 -12.56 3.77
CA LEU A 94 2.44 -13.44 3.66
C LEU A 94 1.31 -12.64 3.00
N PRO A 95 0.59 -13.18 2.00
CA PRO A 95 -0.52 -12.49 1.37
C PRO A 95 -1.67 -12.29 2.37
N THR A 96 -1.92 -11.04 2.76
CA THR A 96 -3.01 -10.67 3.67
C THR A 96 -4.02 -9.73 3.00
N ARG A 97 -5.15 -9.50 3.69
CA ARG A 97 -6.16 -8.49 3.37
C ARG A 97 -5.73 -7.04 3.60
N LEU A 98 -4.55 -6.82 4.15
CA LEU A 98 -3.96 -5.49 4.26
C LEU A 98 -3.34 -5.09 2.92
N LEU A 99 -3.51 -3.83 2.57
CA LEU A 99 -2.82 -3.18 1.45
C LEU A 99 -2.03 -2.00 2.00
N ASP A 100 -0.71 -1.99 1.77
CA ASP A 100 0.18 -0.97 2.32
C ASP A 100 0.07 0.37 1.59
N TRP A 101 0.15 1.45 2.34
CA TRP A 101 0.26 2.81 1.84
C TRP A 101 1.34 3.55 2.63
N SER A 102 1.74 4.71 2.13
CA SER A 102 2.70 5.61 2.77
C SER A 102 2.08 7.00 2.92
N GLU A 103 2.24 7.66 4.06
CA GLU A 103 1.89 9.10 4.18
C GLU A 103 2.87 10.00 3.41
N HIS A 104 3.98 9.45 2.93
CA HIS A 104 5.01 10.18 2.21
C HIS A 104 4.92 9.95 0.68
N PRO A 105 4.69 11.01 -0.14
CA PRO A 105 4.49 10.86 -1.58
C PRO A 105 5.72 10.33 -2.31
N LEU A 106 6.93 10.72 -1.88
CA LEU A 106 8.17 10.27 -2.52
C LEU A 106 8.47 8.79 -2.26
N VAL A 107 7.96 8.22 -1.16
CA VAL A 107 8.06 6.78 -0.91
C VAL A 107 7.12 6.02 -1.84
N GLY A 108 5.91 6.54 -2.06
CA GLY A 108 5.01 6.03 -3.10
C GLY A 108 5.65 6.09 -4.49
N LEU A 109 6.24 7.23 -4.85
CA LEU A 109 6.91 7.40 -6.14
C LEU A 109 8.10 6.46 -6.30
N PHE A 110 8.88 6.24 -5.23
CA PHE A 110 9.95 5.24 -5.20
C PHE A 110 9.45 3.85 -5.60
N PHE A 111 8.37 3.36 -4.97
CA PHE A 111 7.79 2.05 -5.31
C PHE A 111 7.20 1.97 -6.73
N ALA A 112 6.79 3.10 -7.32
CA ALA A 112 6.34 3.13 -8.70
C ALA A 112 7.50 2.99 -9.70
N CYS A 113 8.71 3.37 -9.29
CA CYS A 113 9.91 3.36 -10.11
C CYS A 113 10.80 2.12 -9.89
N GLU A 114 10.84 1.61 -8.66
CA GLU A 114 11.68 0.48 -8.30
C GLU A 114 11.22 -0.78 -9.04
N THR A 115 12.12 -1.37 -9.83
CA THR A 115 11.89 -2.67 -10.46
C THR A 115 13.00 -3.62 -10.06
N SER A 116 12.65 -4.77 -9.48
CA SER A 116 13.59 -5.83 -9.12
C SER A 116 14.12 -6.59 -10.36
N SER A 117 13.69 -6.23 -11.58
CA SER A 117 13.90 -7.04 -12.78
C SER A 117 13.90 -6.27 -14.11
N GLY A 118 14.37 -5.01 -14.14
CA GLY A 118 14.66 -4.30 -15.41
C GLY A 118 13.43 -4.10 -16.32
N GLY A 119 12.27 -3.82 -15.73
CA GLY A 119 11.01 -3.74 -16.48
C GLY A 119 10.89 -2.48 -17.32
N ALA A 120 10.65 -2.66 -18.63
CA ALA A 120 10.23 -1.60 -19.56
C ALA A 120 8.75 -1.16 -19.37
N ALA A 121 8.06 -1.66 -18.34
CA ALA A 121 6.69 -1.30 -18.05
C ALA A 121 6.61 0.06 -17.34
N ASP A 122 5.59 0.84 -17.67
CA ASP A 122 5.26 2.05 -16.92
C ASP A 122 4.82 1.68 -15.51
N GLY A 123 5.11 2.53 -14.54
CA GLY A 123 4.62 2.40 -13.16
C GLY A 123 3.31 3.14 -12.98
N ARG A 124 2.72 3.01 -11.80
CA ARG A 124 1.56 3.79 -11.39
C ARG A 124 1.71 4.25 -9.95
N LEU A 125 1.46 5.53 -9.72
CA LEU A 125 1.40 6.14 -8.40
C LEU A 125 -0.05 6.41 -8.07
N PHE A 126 -0.53 5.86 -6.96
CA PHE A 126 -1.86 6.09 -6.42
C PHE A 126 -1.79 7.08 -5.27
N GLU A 127 -2.82 7.93 -5.16
CA GLU A 127 -3.12 8.77 -4.01
C GLU A 127 -4.50 8.36 -3.46
N LEU A 128 -4.60 8.26 -2.14
CA LEU A 128 -5.82 7.96 -1.41
C LEU A 128 -6.11 9.08 -0.41
N VAL A 129 -7.36 9.53 -0.38
CA VAL A 129 -7.91 10.37 0.70
C VAL A 129 -8.65 9.46 1.69
N PRO A 130 -8.02 9.08 2.82
CA PRO A 130 -8.55 8.03 3.69
C PRO A 130 -9.88 8.42 4.35
N GLU A 131 -10.11 9.69 4.68
CA GLU A 131 -11.38 10.17 5.23
C GLU A 131 -12.53 10.00 4.23
N THR A 132 -12.28 10.17 2.93
CA THR A 132 -13.29 9.96 1.87
C THR A 132 -13.66 8.48 1.77
N LEU A 133 -12.67 7.60 1.86
CA LEU A 133 -12.89 6.14 1.87
C LEU A 133 -13.69 5.73 3.12
N ASN A 134 -13.28 6.21 4.30
CA ASN A 134 -13.95 5.88 5.56
C ASN A 134 -15.36 6.47 5.64
N THR A 135 -15.60 7.68 5.13
CA THR A 135 -16.97 8.24 5.07
C THR A 135 -17.92 7.36 4.28
N THR A 136 -17.42 6.69 3.25
CA THR A 136 -18.24 5.83 2.38
C THR A 136 -18.52 4.47 3.04
N ASN A 137 -17.57 3.94 3.82
CA ASN A 137 -17.60 2.56 4.27
C ASN A 137 -17.73 2.39 5.81
N TYR A 138 -17.58 3.46 6.58
CA TYR A 138 -17.65 3.45 8.05
C TYR A 138 -18.79 4.32 8.59
N PRO A 139 -19.87 3.72 9.12
CA PRO A 139 -21.05 4.46 9.58
C PRO A 139 -20.79 5.46 10.71
N ALA A 140 -19.73 5.28 11.51
CA ALA A 140 -19.45 6.14 12.65
C ALA A 140 -18.66 7.42 12.28
N GLY A 141 -18.27 7.59 11.01
CA GLY A 141 -17.69 8.83 10.49
C GLY A 141 -16.32 8.66 9.82
N PRO A 142 -15.67 9.78 9.45
CA PRO A 142 -14.44 9.77 8.65
C PRO A 142 -13.16 9.45 9.43
N SER A 143 -13.25 9.18 10.73
CA SER A 143 -12.09 9.04 11.61
C SER A 143 -11.09 8.00 11.10
N LEU A 144 -9.80 8.30 11.24
CA LEU A 144 -8.75 7.32 11.05
C LEU A 144 -8.74 6.36 12.24
N LEU A 145 -8.95 5.08 11.95
CA LEU A 145 -8.96 4.01 12.94
C LEU A 145 -7.56 3.43 13.10
N VAL A 146 -7.24 2.93 14.28
CA VAL A 146 -5.95 2.33 14.63
C VAL A 146 -6.11 0.82 14.80
N LEU A 147 -5.34 0.06 14.00
CA LEU A 147 -5.29 -1.40 14.10
C LEU A 147 -4.97 -1.86 15.53
N GLY A 148 -5.77 -2.79 16.06
CA GLY A 148 -5.59 -3.35 17.40
C GLY A 148 -6.07 -2.46 18.56
N HIS A 149 -6.57 -1.25 18.29
CA HIS A 149 -7.13 -0.36 19.30
C HIS A 149 -8.62 -0.11 19.10
N ASP A 150 -9.06 0.08 17.84
CA ASP A 150 -10.48 0.29 17.52
C ASP A 150 -11.21 -1.04 17.31
N ASN A 151 -11.97 -1.49 18.31
CA ASN A 151 -12.67 -2.79 18.33
C ASN A 151 -13.63 -3.01 17.15
N HIS A 152 -14.11 -1.95 16.49
CA HIS A 152 -14.92 -2.10 15.27
C HIS A 152 -14.17 -2.84 14.16
N LEU A 153 -12.85 -2.67 14.12
CA LEU A 153 -12.01 -3.31 13.13
C LEU A 153 -12.05 -4.82 13.26
N ASP A 154 -12.31 -5.41 14.44
CA ASP A 154 -12.28 -6.87 14.63
C ASP A 154 -13.23 -7.64 13.70
N ALA A 155 -14.28 -7.00 13.18
CA ALA A 155 -15.13 -7.57 12.12
C ALA A 155 -14.38 -7.83 10.80
N TYR A 156 -13.21 -7.21 10.63
CA TYR A 156 -12.29 -7.36 9.51
C TYR A 156 -11.20 -8.40 9.76
N LEU A 157 -11.09 -9.01 10.95
CA LEU A 157 -10.14 -10.10 11.14
C LEU A 157 -10.49 -11.30 10.25
N PRO A 158 -9.51 -12.06 9.75
CA PRO A 158 -9.77 -13.28 8.98
C PRO A 158 -10.64 -14.30 9.70
N GLU A 159 -10.51 -14.38 11.03
CA GLU A 159 -11.28 -15.28 11.90
C GLU A 159 -12.56 -14.66 12.46
N ALA A 160 -12.93 -13.45 12.02
CA ALA A 160 -14.15 -12.80 12.44
C ALA A 160 -15.36 -13.71 12.17
N PRO A 161 -16.37 -13.72 13.06
CA PRO A 161 -17.59 -14.48 12.83
C PRO A 161 -18.23 -14.13 11.49
N PRO A 162 -18.92 -15.08 10.83
CA PRO A 162 -19.65 -14.79 9.61
C PRO A 162 -20.62 -13.62 9.81
N GLY A 163 -20.53 -12.63 8.93
CA GLY A 163 -21.31 -11.40 8.99
C GLY A 163 -21.44 -10.74 7.62
N PRO A 164 -22.17 -9.62 7.52
CA PRO A 164 -22.18 -8.83 6.30
C PRO A 164 -20.74 -8.41 5.96
N ARG A 165 -20.40 -8.48 4.68
CA ARG A 165 -19.11 -7.96 4.22
C ARG A 165 -19.12 -6.45 4.36
N ASN A 166 -18.10 -5.93 5.01
CA ASN A 166 -17.88 -4.50 5.11
C ASN A 166 -17.00 -4.03 3.95
N GLY A 167 -17.27 -2.81 3.46
CA GLY A 167 -16.43 -2.20 2.45
C GLY A 167 -15.03 -1.89 2.97
N PRO A 168 -14.10 -1.51 2.07
CA PRO A 168 -12.73 -1.24 2.45
C PRO A 168 -12.61 -0.04 3.39
N LEU A 169 -11.67 -0.10 4.34
CA LEU A 169 -11.38 0.99 5.27
C LEU A 169 -9.90 1.37 5.25
N ALA A 170 -9.66 2.67 5.38
CA ALA A 170 -8.35 3.24 5.66
C ALA A 170 -8.09 3.22 7.16
N VAL A 171 -6.94 2.67 7.54
CA VAL A 171 -6.52 2.49 8.94
C VAL A 171 -5.04 2.82 9.10
N THR A 172 -4.67 3.31 10.27
CA THR A 172 -3.27 3.44 10.68
C THR A 172 -2.89 2.27 11.59
N SER A 173 -1.58 2.07 11.78
CA SER A 173 -1.08 1.09 12.73
C SER A 173 -0.08 1.73 13.67
N MET A 174 0.06 1.13 14.85
CA MET A 174 1.26 1.34 15.66
C MET A 174 2.46 0.81 14.87
N ARG A 175 3.47 1.66 14.64
CA ARG A 175 4.60 1.36 13.73
C ARG A 175 5.66 0.52 14.45
N TYR A 176 5.28 -0.72 14.79
CA TYR A 176 6.13 -1.66 15.54
C TYR A 176 7.35 -2.17 14.77
N PHE A 177 7.36 -2.03 13.45
CA PHE A 177 8.41 -2.54 12.58
C PHE A 177 9.16 -1.38 11.94
N ASP A 178 10.50 -1.46 11.95
CA ASP A 178 11.36 -0.42 11.37
C ASP A 178 11.00 -0.11 9.92
N ARG A 179 10.63 -1.14 9.14
CA ARG A 179 10.20 -0.95 7.75
C ARG A 179 8.92 -0.13 7.62
N VAL A 180 7.93 -0.38 8.47
CA VAL A 180 6.67 0.41 8.47
C VAL A 180 6.97 1.85 8.90
N SER A 181 7.87 2.04 9.88
CA SER A 181 8.32 3.37 10.29
C SER A 181 9.06 4.12 9.18
N ALA A 182 10.02 3.48 8.53
CA ALA A 182 10.82 4.04 7.43
C ALA A 182 9.96 4.44 6.22
N GLN A 183 8.91 3.67 5.96
CA GLN A 183 7.97 3.92 4.87
C GLN A 183 6.83 4.86 5.26
N VAL A 184 6.81 5.35 6.51
CA VAL A 184 5.71 6.17 7.04
C VAL A 184 4.35 5.48 6.80
N GLY A 185 4.33 4.18 7.06
CA GLY A 185 3.34 3.24 6.53
C GLY A 185 1.98 3.30 7.22
N THR A 186 0.95 3.15 6.40
CA THR A 186 -0.48 3.03 6.75
C THR A 186 -1.11 1.91 5.92
N PHE A 187 -2.39 1.59 6.13
CA PHE A 187 -3.02 0.45 5.47
C PHE A 187 -4.46 0.74 5.03
N THR A 188 -4.90 0.06 3.97
CA THR A 188 -6.33 -0.22 3.80
C THR A 188 -6.60 -1.70 4.10
N ILE A 189 -7.80 -2.01 4.60
CA ILE A 189 -8.27 -3.38 4.84
C ILE A 189 -9.37 -3.70 3.84
N CYS A 190 -9.20 -4.74 3.04
CA CYS A 190 -10.16 -5.15 1.99
C CYS A 190 -10.64 -6.59 2.22
N GLN A 191 -11.95 -6.80 2.45
CA GLN A 191 -12.48 -8.14 2.76
C GLN A 191 -12.81 -8.99 1.53
N ALA A 192 -13.17 -8.37 0.41
CA ALA A 192 -13.65 -9.08 -0.78
C ALA A 192 -12.67 -9.06 -1.95
N GLY A 193 -11.45 -8.52 -1.76
CA GLY A 193 -10.51 -8.32 -2.85
C GLY A 193 -10.96 -7.22 -3.80
N GLU A 194 -11.56 -6.18 -3.24
CA GLU A 194 -11.96 -4.97 -3.95
C GLU A 194 -10.73 -4.31 -4.59
N ASP A 195 -10.82 -4.02 -5.89
CA ASP A 195 -9.81 -3.21 -6.58
C ASP A 195 -10.04 -1.73 -6.24
N LEU A 196 -9.23 -1.22 -5.31
CA LEU A 196 -9.36 0.16 -4.82
C LEU A 196 -9.06 1.20 -5.90
N ALA A 197 -8.47 0.83 -7.04
CA ALA A 197 -8.20 1.77 -8.12
C ALA A 197 -9.49 2.39 -8.70
N ARG A 198 -10.65 1.76 -8.45
CA ARG A 198 -11.97 2.22 -8.91
C ARG A 198 -12.72 3.01 -7.86
N ASP A 199 -12.20 3.14 -6.65
CA ASP A 199 -12.85 3.91 -5.59
C ASP A 199 -12.68 5.41 -5.84
N LYS A 200 -13.74 6.18 -5.61
CA LYS A 200 -13.73 7.65 -5.77
C LYS A 200 -12.74 8.36 -4.84
N ALA A 201 -12.31 7.70 -3.76
CA ALA A 201 -11.30 8.21 -2.84
C ALA A 201 -9.87 8.07 -3.39
N VAL A 202 -9.70 7.37 -4.52
CA VAL A 202 -8.41 7.07 -5.12
C VAL A 202 -8.24 7.81 -6.45
N THR A 203 -7.12 8.50 -6.59
CA THR A 203 -6.61 9.08 -7.84
C THR A 203 -5.30 8.41 -8.20
N SER A 204 -4.87 8.52 -9.47
CA SER A 204 -3.59 7.94 -9.88
C SER A 204 -2.94 8.68 -11.03
N TRP A 205 -1.62 8.50 -11.13
CA TRP A 205 -0.80 8.93 -12.25
C TRP A 205 -0.01 7.76 -12.81
N VAL A 206 0.21 7.77 -14.12
CA VAL A 206 1.16 6.88 -14.78
C VAL A 206 2.58 7.45 -14.59
N VAL A 207 3.53 6.57 -14.29
CA VAL A 207 4.95 6.91 -14.21
C VAL A 207 5.65 6.25 -15.39
N PRO A 208 5.93 6.97 -16.49
CA PRO A 208 6.50 6.37 -17.68
C PRO A 208 7.80 5.62 -17.37
N SER A 209 7.95 4.43 -17.94
CA SER A 209 9.14 3.57 -17.82
C SER A 209 10.43 4.34 -18.11
N ALA A 210 10.41 5.19 -19.14
CA ALA A 210 11.54 6.04 -19.54
C ALA A 210 11.94 7.09 -18.49
N ALA A 211 11.03 7.50 -17.60
CA ALA A 211 11.29 8.50 -16.56
C ALA A 211 11.81 7.89 -15.26
N LYS A 212 11.53 6.60 -15.00
CA LYS A 212 11.83 5.94 -13.71
C LYS A 212 13.28 6.08 -13.26
N ALA A 213 14.25 5.93 -14.17
CA ALA A 213 15.66 6.03 -13.84
C ALA A 213 16.05 7.45 -13.38
N GLY A 214 15.52 8.49 -14.04
CA GLY A 214 15.72 9.88 -13.64
C GLY A 214 15.08 10.19 -12.29
N ILE A 215 13.85 9.73 -12.10
CA ILE A 215 13.13 9.86 -10.83
C ILE A 215 13.89 9.19 -9.68
N LEU A 216 14.41 7.96 -9.87
CA LEU A 216 15.20 7.28 -8.84
C LEU A 216 16.48 8.04 -8.48
N ALA A 217 17.11 8.72 -9.45
CA ALA A 217 18.27 9.58 -9.17
C ALA A 217 17.88 10.82 -8.35
N GLU A 218 16.80 11.51 -8.72
CA GLU A 218 16.27 12.66 -7.95
C GLU A 218 15.87 12.26 -6.53
N LEU A 219 15.25 11.08 -6.37
CA LEU A 219 14.90 10.53 -5.06
C LEU A 219 16.14 10.21 -4.21
N ALA A 220 17.19 9.68 -4.84
CA ALA A 220 18.46 9.41 -4.16
C ALA A 220 19.14 10.69 -3.66
N ASP A 221 19.09 11.79 -4.44
CA ASP A 221 19.58 13.11 -4.01
C ASP A 221 18.81 13.65 -2.78
N LEU A 222 17.57 13.20 -2.58
CA LEU A 222 16.71 13.49 -1.42
C LEU A 222 16.79 12.43 -0.32
N ASN A 223 17.74 11.50 -0.39
CA ASN A 223 17.95 10.40 0.55
C ASN A 223 16.75 9.41 0.65
N ILE A 224 15.96 9.30 -0.41
CA ILE A 224 14.94 8.27 -0.60
C ILE A 224 15.55 7.17 -1.48
N THR A 225 16.11 6.15 -0.84
CA THR A 225 16.84 5.04 -1.49
C THR A 225 16.29 3.70 -0.99
N ALA A 226 16.65 2.60 -1.66
CA ALA A 226 16.31 1.26 -1.17
C ALA A 226 16.77 1.04 0.29
N SER A 227 17.92 1.57 0.68
CA SER A 227 18.42 1.45 2.06
C SER A 227 17.61 2.25 3.08
N SER A 228 17.04 3.40 2.69
CA SER A 228 16.18 4.19 3.59
C SER A 228 14.75 3.67 3.63
N VAL A 229 14.26 3.07 2.54
CA VAL A 229 12.90 2.50 2.41
C VAL A 229 12.81 1.08 2.97
N TYR A 230 13.88 0.29 2.86
CA TYR A 230 14.00 -1.08 3.40
C TYR A 230 15.17 -1.15 4.38
N PRO A 231 14.95 -0.76 5.65
CA PRO A 231 16.03 -0.67 6.64
C PRO A 231 16.54 -2.04 7.11
N ASP A 232 15.92 -3.15 6.70
CA ASP A 232 16.35 -4.47 7.13
C ASP A 232 17.67 -4.90 6.46
N LEU A 233 18.45 -5.67 7.21
CA LEU A 233 19.79 -6.07 6.81
C LEU A 233 19.82 -6.92 5.52
N ALA A 234 18.75 -7.66 5.23
CA ALA A 234 18.68 -8.49 4.04
C ALA A 234 18.59 -7.62 2.78
N HIS A 235 17.70 -6.62 2.77
CA HIS A 235 17.59 -5.67 1.67
C HIS A 235 18.83 -4.76 1.56
N LEU A 236 19.40 -4.32 2.68
CA LEU A 236 20.64 -3.56 2.68
C LEU A 236 21.78 -4.35 2.02
N ALA A 237 21.94 -5.62 2.37
CA ALA A 237 22.97 -6.48 1.78
C ALA A 237 22.76 -6.68 0.27
N GLU A 238 21.52 -6.87 -0.17
CA GLU A 238 21.21 -7.04 -1.60
C GLU A 238 21.47 -5.75 -2.40
N HIS A 239 21.09 -4.59 -1.86
CA HIS A 239 21.35 -3.29 -2.47
C HIS A 239 22.86 -3.01 -2.62
N ILE A 240 23.66 -3.35 -1.60
CA ILE A 240 25.12 -3.22 -1.67
C ILE A 240 25.67 -4.11 -2.79
N LYS A 241 25.23 -5.37 -2.91
CA LYS A 241 25.69 -6.27 -3.99
C LYS A 241 25.43 -5.69 -5.37
N GLU A 242 24.21 -5.21 -5.63
CA GLU A 242 23.85 -4.64 -6.93
C GLU A 242 24.64 -3.35 -7.23
N THR A 243 24.88 -2.50 -6.23
CA THR A 243 25.69 -1.28 -6.38
C THR A 243 27.13 -1.56 -6.84
N PHE A 244 27.71 -2.68 -6.40
CA PHE A 244 29.09 -3.08 -6.74
C PHE A 244 29.16 -4.11 -7.88
N ARG A 245 28.03 -4.42 -8.53
CA ARG A 245 27.99 -5.31 -9.69
C ARG A 245 28.56 -4.56 -10.90
N LYS A 246 29.77 -4.94 -11.31
CA LYS A 246 30.45 -4.41 -12.50
C LYS A 246 29.85 -4.96 -13.79
#